data_AF-A0A1Q7T6F1-F1
#
_entry.id   AF-A0A1Q7T6F1-F1
#
_cell.length_a   1.000
_cell.length_b   1.000
_cell.length_c   1.000
_cell.angle_alpha   90.00
_cell.angle_beta   90.00
_cell.angle_gamma   90.00
#
_symmetry.space_group_name_H-M   'P 1'
#
loop_
_entity.id
_entity.type
_entity.pdbx_description
1 polymer ?
#
loop_
_entity_poly.entity_id
_entity_poly.type
_entity_poly.pdbx_seq_one_letter_code
_entity_poly.pdbx_strand_id
1 'polypeptide(L)'
;VTDNGPGIVRQQIPPIFAKLLYGSKFHRLRMSRGQQGIGISAAGMYAQLTTGKPVQIISRTGARAAAHYFEVQIDTKKNEPRIFENKKIDWKPPRGTQVTLEIEGRYQKGRASVDEYLEQVAIANPHVNLVYLTPEGETREYPRTIHELPPQPKEIKPHPYGIEFGILLRMLHDTKSHSLSGFLAGDFSRVSAAVAQEICKTAKLSLNARPRNIHGEDAEALYKAIQATKIMAPPSNCVSPIGEKAILHGLYKQIKGDFYTAVTRPPSVYRGNPFVIEAGLAYGKGPEQAAAAPEAPAAPLAEGEQREDDSELARVIRYANRVPLLYQQSACATFKAVLETAWRNYGIAQSKGALPGGPMVVFVHMASVWVPFTSESKEAIADYDEIRKEIKLGLQECGRRLGMFLRRRERAKSEFRRRNIFELYIEEVVEACARLKGGKLAKEKLKTQLQKIATKRTGGVRTDEILGRDGGPEGLPHSIIVTPEGPEGEAPVLPGAAPSAVAPAEAPAPETEKAAPGRRKGKTKAARATKAARSAKT
;
A
#
# COMPACT_ATOMS: atom_id res chain seq x y z
N VAL A 1 -1.20 17.99 14.37
CA VAL A 1 -0.42 17.01 13.57
C VAL A 1 1.04 17.41 13.61
N THR A 2 1.97 16.46 13.71
CA THR A 2 3.42 16.71 13.77
C THR A 2 4.18 15.74 12.86
N ASP A 3 5.19 16.23 12.15
CA ASP A 3 6.06 15.46 11.24
C ASP A 3 7.55 15.57 11.60
N ASN A 4 8.37 14.66 11.05
CA ASN A 4 9.84 14.63 11.16
C ASN A 4 10.54 14.97 9.83
N GLY A 5 9.86 15.71 8.96
CA GLY A 5 10.29 16.07 7.61
C GLY A 5 11.36 17.16 7.57
N PRO A 6 11.61 17.78 6.40
CA PRO A 6 12.66 18.81 6.23
C PRO A 6 12.30 20.18 6.83
N GLY A 7 11.13 20.32 7.48
CA GLY A 7 10.57 21.61 7.88
C GLY A 7 10.19 22.49 6.68
N ILE A 8 9.80 23.72 6.96
CA ILE A 8 9.40 24.73 5.97
C ILE A 8 10.24 26.00 6.20
N VAL A 9 10.74 26.59 5.11
CA VAL A 9 11.50 27.86 5.15
C VAL A 9 10.62 28.99 5.66
N ARG A 10 11.10 29.82 6.59
CA ARG A 10 10.33 30.87 7.28
C ARG A 10 9.43 31.72 6.37
N GLN A 11 9.94 32.16 5.21
CA GLN A 11 9.21 32.97 4.23
C GLN A 11 8.06 32.24 3.53
N GLN A 12 8.12 30.90 3.47
CA GLN A 12 7.14 30.04 2.80
C GLN A 12 6.02 29.58 3.74
N ILE A 13 6.16 29.72 5.05
CA ILE A 13 5.12 29.30 6.02
C ILE A 13 3.80 30.05 5.78
N PRO A 14 3.72 31.40 5.84
CA PRO A 14 2.45 32.11 5.68
C PRO A 14 1.70 31.78 4.36
N PRO A 15 2.32 31.79 3.16
CA PRO A 15 1.58 31.49 1.94
C PRO A 15 1.24 30.00 1.76
N ILE A 16 1.94 29.06 2.40
CA ILE A 16 1.57 27.63 2.35
C ILE A 16 0.30 27.34 3.16
N PHE A 17 0.11 28.00 4.31
CA PHE A 17 -1.04 27.76 5.19
C PHE A 17 -2.21 28.72 4.95
N ALA A 18 -1.95 29.93 4.43
CA ALA A 18 -2.93 30.99 4.33
C ALA A 18 -2.94 31.73 2.98
N LYS A 19 -2.63 31.03 1.89
CA LYS A 19 -2.98 31.45 0.52
C LYS A 19 -3.61 30.29 -0.24
N LEU A 20 -4.79 30.51 -0.80
CA LEU A 20 -5.46 29.59 -1.71
C LEU A 20 -4.70 29.54 -3.03
N LEU A 21 -4.68 28.36 -3.65
CA LEU A 21 -3.95 28.05 -4.88
C LEU A 21 -2.41 28.27 -4.81
N TYR A 22 -1.82 28.29 -3.61
CA TYR A 22 -0.36 28.30 -3.44
C TYR A 22 0.21 26.89 -3.27
N GLY A 23 1.41 26.64 -3.81
CA GLY A 23 2.16 25.40 -3.52
C GLY A 23 3.10 24.94 -4.62
N SER A 24 4.09 24.13 -4.23
CA SER A 24 5.14 23.59 -5.10
C SER A 24 4.71 22.43 -6.02
N LYS A 25 3.40 22.19 -6.17
CA LYS A 25 2.83 21.01 -6.86
C LYS A 25 2.15 21.32 -8.20
N PHE A 26 1.59 22.51 -8.37
CA PHE A 26 0.80 22.89 -9.57
C PHE A 26 1.55 22.72 -10.89
N HIS A 27 2.82 23.11 -10.92
CA HIS A 27 3.62 23.21 -12.14
C HIS A 27 4.45 21.96 -12.43
N ARG A 28 4.33 20.89 -11.62
CA ARG A 28 5.28 19.76 -11.60
C ARG A 28 4.57 18.43 -11.81
N LEU A 29 4.69 17.88 -13.02
CA LEU A 29 4.18 16.54 -13.34
C LEU A 29 5.06 15.46 -12.71
N ARG A 30 4.72 15.11 -11.46
CA ARG A 30 5.22 13.94 -10.71
C ARG A 30 4.13 13.40 -9.79
N MET A 31 4.16 12.10 -9.51
CA MET A 31 3.24 11.47 -8.55
C MET A 31 3.32 12.16 -7.18
N SER A 32 2.16 12.54 -6.62
CA SER A 32 2.06 13.07 -5.27
C SER A 32 0.66 12.86 -4.66
N ARG A 33 0.58 12.87 -3.32
CA ARG A 33 -0.66 12.62 -2.54
C ARG A 33 -1.77 13.67 -2.72
N GLY A 34 -1.52 14.80 -3.39
CA GLY A 34 -2.53 15.85 -3.52
C GLY A 34 -2.15 16.92 -4.52
N GLN A 35 -3.00 17.12 -5.53
CA GLN A 35 -2.73 17.83 -6.78
C GLN A 35 -2.82 19.37 -6.64
N GLN A 36 -4.02 19.87 -6.31
CA GLN A 36 -4.44 21.26 -6.50
C GLN A 36 -4.04 22.24 -5.37
N GLY A 37 -3.07 21.92 -4.51
CA GLY A 37 -2.56 22.81 -3.43
C GLY A 37 -3.52 23.17 -2.28
N ILE A 38 -4.83 23.28 -2.52
CA ILE A 38 -5.86 23.87 -1.64
C ILE A 38 -6.02 23.25 -0.26
N GLY A 39 -5.66 21.97 -0.06
CA GLY A 39 -6.18 21.17 1.06
C GLY A 39 -5.90 21.73 2.46
N ILE A 40 -4.68 22.22 2.72
CA ILE A 40 -4.33 22.77 4.03
C ILE A 40 -4.89 24.18 4.23
N SER A 41 -4.88 25.02 3.19
CA SER A 41 -5.46 26.37 3.23
C SER A 41 -6.98 26.32 3.43
N ALA A 42 -7.67 25.33 2.84
CA ALA A 42 -9.09 25.08 3.05
C ALA A 42 -9.39 24.62 4.49
N ALA A 43 -8.57 23.74 5.07
CA ALA A 43 -8.71 23.35 6.48
C ALA A 43 -8.46 24.53 7.45
N GLY A 44 -7.47 25.39 7.15
CA GLY A 44 -7.23 26.62 7.89
C GLY A 44 -8.38 27.64 7.78
N MET A 45 -8.96 27.79 6.58
CA MET A 45 -10.14 28.62 6.35
C MET A 45 -11.38 28.07 7.10
N TYR A 46 -11.58 26.75 7.14
CA TYR A 46 -12.68 26.15 7.89
C TYR A 46 -12.53 26.32 9.41
N ALA A 47 -11.32 26.17 9.95
CA ALA A 47 -11.00 26.51 11.35
C ALA A 47 -11.33 27.98 11.65
N GLN A 48 -10.84 28.91 10.83
CA GLN A 48 -11.09 30.33 10.95
C GLN A 48 -12.59 30.70 10.86
N LEU A 49 -13.39 29.98 10.06
CA LEU A 49 -14.84 30.20 9.93
C LEU A 49 -15.65 29.62 11.11
N THR A 50 -15.23 28.49 11.68
CA THR A 50 -15.96 27.81 12.76
C THR A 50 -15.58 28.30 14.16
N THR A 51 -14.28 28.53 14.43
CA THR A 51 -13.78 28.89 15.77
C THR A 51 -13.20 30.30 15.87
N GLY A 52 -13.02 30.99 14.73
CA GLY A 52 -12.37 32.31 14.67
C GLY A 52 -10.87 32.32 14.96
N LYS A 53 -10.27 31.17 15.34
CA LYS A 53 -8.88 31.07 15.80
C LYS A 53 -7.87 31.00 14.64
N PRO A 54 -6.63 31.47 14.82
CA PRO A 54 -5.58 31.36 13.82
C PRO A 54 -5.06 29.93 13.69
N VAL A 55 -4.51 29.60 12.51
CA VAL A 55 -3.72 28.38 12.33
C VAL A 55 -2.39 28.55 13.06
N GLN A 56 -2.07 27.63 13.97
CA GLN A 56 -0.81 27.62 14.70
C GLN A 56 0.19 26.68 14.01
N ILE A 57 1.35 27.21 13.61
CA ILE A 57 2.41 26.43 12.94
C ILE A 57 3.73 26.59 13.68
N ILE A 58 4.37 25.46 14.01
CA ILE A 58 5.77 25.38 14.42
C ILE A 58 6.55 24.70 13.31
N SER A 59 7.68 25.25 12.86
CA SER A 59 8.55 24.55 11.91
C SER A 59 10.04 24.80 12.16
N ARG A 60 10.86 23.78 11.91
CA ARG A 60 12.32 23.80 12.07
C ARG A 60 12.96 23.01 10.92
N THR A 61 13.88 23.66 10.19
CA THR A 61 14.51 23.05 8.99
C THR A 61 15.71 22.15 9.31
N GLY A 62 16.27 22.22 10.52
CA GLY A 62 17.38 21.38 10.96
C GLY A 62 17.88 21.74 12.35
N ALA A 63 18.71 20.87 12.95
CA ALA A 63 19.05 20.95 14.37
C ALA A 63 19.75 22.26 14.79
N ARG A 64 20.50 22.89 13.87
CA ARG A 64 21.16 24.19 14.09
C ARG A 64 20.28 25.41 13.76
N ALA A 65 19.11 25.20 13.16
CA ALA A 65 18.14 26.26 12.91
C ALA A 65 17.22 26.43 14.13
N ALA A 66 16.82 27.67 14.40
CA ALA A 66 15.76 27.97 15.37
C ALA A 66 14.41 27.42 14.88
N ALA A 67 13.55 26.99 15.80
CA ALA A 67 12.16 26.71 15.48
C ALA A 67 11.37 28.02 15.40
N HIS A 68 10.53 28.16 14.38
CA HIS A 68 9.67 29.32 14.17
C HIS A 68 8.22 28.95 14.49
N TYR A 69 7.61 29.72 15.39
CA TYR A 69 6.18 29.70 15.68
C TYR A 69 5.49 30.83 14.89
N PHE A 70 4.37 30.50 14.26
CA PHE A 70 3.52 31.40 13.51
C PHE A 70 2.05 31.20 13.87
N GLU A 71 1.32 32.31 13.98
CA GLU A 71 -0.14 32.33 13.94
C GLU A 71 -0.61 33.06 12.68
N VAL A 72 -1.41 32.39 11.85
CA VAL A 72 -1.80 32.88 10.53
C VAL A 72 -3.28 32.63 10.24
N GLN A 73 -3.94 33.59 9.59
CA GLN A 73 -5.29 33.50 9.03
C GLN A 73 -5.29 33.91 7.56
N ILE A 74 -6.35 33.58 6.84
CA ILE A 74 -6.55 33.99 5.44
C ILE A 74 -7.37 35.29 5.41
N ASP A 75 -6.88 36.33 4.72
CA ASP A 75 -7.74 37.40 4.21
C ASP A 75 -8.49 36.84 3.00
N THR A 76 -9.77 36.50 3.18
CA THR A 76 -10.63 35.92 2.14
C THR A 76 -10.99 36.92 1.03
N LYS A 77 -10.83 38.23 1.23
CA LYS A 77 -11.08 39.25 0.20
C LYS A 77 -9.88 39.43 -0.73
N LYS A 78 -8.66 39.28 -0.20
CA LYS A 78 -7.40 39.44 -0.98
C LYS A 78 -6.74 38.14 -1.40
N ASN A 79 -7.11 37.02 -0.79
CA ASN A 79 -6.35 35.77 -0.83
C ASN A 79 -4.88 35.98 -0.41
N GLU A 80 -4.68 36.56 0.78
CA GLU A 80 -3.36 36.88 1.35
C GLU A 80 -3.25 36.45 2.81
N PRO A 81 -2.05 36.04 3.28
CA PRO A 81 -1.85 35.54 4.62
C PRO A 81 -1.74 36.69 5.64
N ARG A 82 -2.69 36.76 6.58
CA ARG A 82 -2.63 37.66 7.74
C ARG A 82 -1.89 36.97 8.89
N ILE A 83 -0.70 37.47 9.22
CA ILE A 83 0.12 36.99 10.34
C ILE A 83 -0.26 37.75 11.60
N PHE A 84 -0.49 37.05 12.71
CA PHE A 84 -0.75 37.62 14.02
C PHE A 84 0.49 37.56 14.91
N GLU A 85 1.12 36.39 15.03
CA GLU A 85 2.35 36.19 15.80
C GLU A 85 3.45 35.52 14.95
N ASN A 86 4.72 35.87 15.24
CA ASN A 86 5.91 35.34 14.59
C ASN A 86 7.09 35.36 15.58
N LYS A 87 7.24 34.30 16.38
CA LYS A 87 8.28 34.17 17.41
C LYS A 87 9.24 33.01 17.13
N LYS A 88 10.45 33.10 17.70
CA LYS A 88 11.34 31.94 17.82
C LYS A 88 11.00 31.22 19.12
N ILE A 89 10.93 29.90 19.10
CA ILE A 89 10.74 29.07 20.29
C ILE A 89 11.86 28.01 20.36
N ASP A 90 12.09 27.46 21.55
CA ASP A 90 12.74 26.16 21.62
C ASP A 90 11.72 25.05 21.33
N TRP A 91 12.17 23.99 20.67
CA TRP A 91 11.33 22.88 20.23
C TRP A 91 12.17 21.60 20.17
N LYS A 92 11.82 20.59 20.98
CA LYS A 92 12.63 19.37 21.16
C LYS A 92 12.98 18.64 19.85
N PRO A 93 12.08 18.51 18.85
CA PRO A 93 12.43 17.88 17.57
C PRO A 93 13.53 18.61 16.80
N PRO A 94 14.54 17.89 16.25
CA PRO A 94 15.66 18.51 15.53
C PRO A 94 15.26 19.05 14.15
N ARG A 95 14.16 18.58 13.57
CA ARG A 95 13.55 19.09 12.33
C ARG A 95 12.08 18.64 12.24
N GLY A 96 11.32 19.30 11.38
CA GLY A 96 9.94 18.93 11.05
C GLY A 96 8.98 20.12 11.09
N THR A 97 7.69 19.83 10.99
CA THR A 97 6.62 20.80 11.18
C THR A 97 5.55 20.24 12.13
N GLN A 98 4.99 21.09 12.97
CA GLN A 98 3.77 20.84 13.72
C GLN A 98 2.72 21.88 13.32
N VAL A 99 1.50 21.41 13.10
CA VAL A 99 0.34 22.23 12.73
C VAL A 99 -0.81 21.89 13.68
N THR A 100 -1.32 22.91 14.34
CA THR A 100 -2.51 22.83 15.20
C THR A 100 -3.63 23.67 14.55
N LEU A 101 -4.82 23.09 14.52
CA LEU A 101 -6.06 23.67 14.02
C LEU A 101 -7.14 23.40 15.06
N GLU A 102 -7.96 24.40 15.34
CA GLU A 102 -9.17 24.23 16.15
C GLU A 102 -10.39 24.39 15.24
N ILE A 103 -11.13 23.30 15.06
CA ILE A 103 -12.28 23.19 14.15
C ILE A 103 -13.51 22.75 14.94
N GLU A 104 -14.68 23.24 14.56
CA GLU A 104 -15.92 22.55 14.93
C GLU A 104 -16.04 21.25 14.12
N GLY A 105 -16.51 20.17 14.75
CA GLY A 105 -16.68 18.89 14.08
C GLY A 105 -17.05 17.76 15.04
N ARG A 106 -17.67 16.71 14.49
CA ARG A 106 -18.08 15.52 15.24
C ARG A 106 -17.10 14.36 15.02
N TYR A 107 -16.51 13.85 16.09
CA TYR A 107 -15.80 12.56 16.02
C TYR A 107 -16.82 11.43 15.76
N GLN A 108 -16.58 10.63 14.72
CA GLN A 108 -17.41 9.50 14.33
C GLN A 108 -16.53 8.27 14.18
N LYS A 109 -17.00 7.11 14.65
CA LYS A 109 -16.31 5.81 14.55
C LYS A 109 -16.92 4.96 13.41
N GLY A 110 -16.16 3.99 12.90
CA GLY A 110 -16.58 3.04 11.86
C GLY A 110 -15.89 3.24 10.51
N ARG A 111 -16.40 2.61 9.44
CA ARG A 111 -15.76 2.51 8.10
C ARG A 111 -15.52 3.84 7.34
N ALA A 112 -15.86 4.97 7.96
CA ALA A 112 -15.65 6.33 7.43
C ALA A 112 -14.99 7.26 8.48
N SER A 113 -14.30 6.69 9.49
CA SER A 113 -13.68 7.45 10.57
C SER A 113 -12.23 7.85 10.30
N VAL A 114 -11.69 8.68 11.19
CA VAL A 114 -10.26 9.01 11.25
C VAL A 114 -9.43 7.78 11.64
N ASP A 115 -9.95 6.87 12.48
CA ASP A 115 -9.30 5.60 12.82
C ASP A 115 -9.04 4.77 11.56
N GLU A 116 -10.09 4.55 10.77
CA GLU A 116 -10.09 3.76 9.53
C GLU A 116 -9.20 4.39 8.45
N TYR A 117 -9.18 5.73 8.35
CA TYR A 117 -8.23 6.44 7.50
C TYR A 117 -6.77 6.15 7.90
N LEU A 118 -6.45 6.18 9.20
CA LEU A 118 -5.08 5.97 9.70
C LEU A 118 -4.63 4.51 9.59
N GLU A 119 -5.51 3.55 9.87
CA GLU A 119 -5.28 2.12 9.65
C GLU A 119 -4.91 1.84 8.18
N GLN A 120 -5.69 2.36 7.24
CA GLN A 120 -5.42 2.21 5.81
C GLN A 120 -4.16 2.96 5.35
N VAL A 121 -3.86 4.14 5.91
CA VAL A 121 -2.57 4.81 5.68
C VAL A 121 -1.41 3.93 6.13
N ALA A 122 -1.52 3.20 7.26
CA ALA A 122 -0.49 2.27 7.72
C ALA A 122 -0.32 1.06 6.77
N ILE A 123 -1.40 0.51 6.20
CA ILE A 123 -1.34 -0.55 5.17
C ILE A 123 -0.56 -0.08 3.93
N ALA A 124 -0.90 1.09 3.37
CA ALA A 124 -0.27 1.58 2.13
C ALA A 124 1.11 2.23 2.33
N ASN A 125 1.52 2.49 3.58
CA ASN A 125 2.78 3.17 3.90
C ASN A 125 3.53 2.47 5.05
N PRO A 126 3.89 1.18 4.94
CA PRO A 126 4.50 0.38 6.02
C PRO A 126 5.92 0.83 6.43
N HIS A 127 6.46 1.87 5.79
CA HIS A 127 7.72 2.52 6.13
C HIS A 127 7.57 3.68 7.13
N VAL A 128 6.32 4.08 7.45
CA VAL A 128 6.00 5.16 8.38
C VAL A 128 5.75 4.58 9.78
N ASN A 129 6.15 5.32 10.83
CA ASN A 129 5.63 5.12 12.18
C ASN A 129 4.56 6.18 12.44
N LEU A 130 3.37 5.78 12.89
CA LEU A 130 2.28 6.69 13.25
C LEU A 130 1.91 6.49 14.72
N VAL A 131 1.83 7.58 15.47
CA VAL A 131 1.24 7.62 16.81
C VAL A 131 -0.01 8.48 16.73
N TYR A 132 -1.14 7.91 17.14
CA TYR A 132 -2.45 8.57 17.12
C TYR A 132 -3.01 8.66 18.54
N LEU A 133 -3.33 9.87 18.97
CA LEU A 133 -4.04 10.16 20.21
C LEU A 133 -5.50 10.42 19.84
N THR A 134 -6.43 9.58 20.33
CA THR A 134 -7.87 9.79 20.10
C THR A 134 -8.39 10.92 21.00
N PRO A 135 -9.53 11.56 20.67
CA PRO A 135 -10.21 12.49 21.58
C PRO A 135 -10.64 11.87 22.92
N GLU A 136 -10.64 10.54 23.02
CA GLU A 136 -11.02 9.75 24.19
C GLU A 136 -9.81 9.41 25.09
N GLY A 137 -8.60 9.86 24.73
CA GLY A 137 -7.36 9.64 25.48
C GLY A 137 -6.62 8.34 25.14
N GLU A 138 -7.14 7.52 24.24
CA GLU A 138 -6.48 6.29 23.77
C GLU A 138 -5.27 6.63 22.90
N THR A 139 -4.14 5.94 23.13
CA THR A 139 -2.94 6.04 22.28
C THR A 139 -2.83 4.79 21.41
N ARG A 140 -2.93 4.94 20.08
CA ARG A 140 -2.69 3.87 19.11
C ARG A 140 -1.37 4.10 18.38
N GLU A 141 -0.50 3.11 18.41
CA GLU A 141 0.75 3.11 17.67
C GLU A 141 0.73 2.13 16.49
N TYR A 142 1.11 2.62 15.32
CA TYR A 142 1.29 1.83 14.11
C TYR A 142 2.79 1.83 13.76
N PRO A 143 3.61 0.98 14.41
CA PRO A 143 5.06 0.96 14.18
C PRO A 143 5.38 0.54 12.74
N ARG A 144 6.48 1.09 12.19
CA ARG A 144 6.93 0.76 10.85
C ARG A 144 7.30 -0.73 10.73
N THR A 145 6.97 -1.35 9.61
CA THR A 145 7.33 -2.74 9.27
C THR A 145 8.50 -2.81 8.28
N ILE A 146 8.72 -1.76 7.49
CA ILE A 146 9.78 -1.71 6.47
C ILE A 146 10.73 -0.54 6.76
N HIS A 147 12.04 -0.81 6.73
CA HIS A 147 13.08 0.18 7.01
C HIS A 147 13.53 0.97 5.76
N GLU A 148 13.43 0.34 4.59
CA GLU A 148 13.64 0.98 3.28
C GLU A 148 12.61 2.09 3.02
N LEU A 149 12.98 3.08 2.20
CA LEU A 149 12.11 4.16 1.75
C LEU A 149 11.83 4.02 0.24
N PRO A 150 10.59 4.27 -0.22
CA PRO A 150 10.25 4.15 -1.63
C PRO A 150 11.02 5.15 -2.50
N PRO A 151 11.32 4.81 -3.77
CA PRO A 151 12.03 5.70 -4.69
C PRO A 151 11.26 6.99 -4.92
N GLN A 152 11.96 8.13 -4.89
CA GLN A 152 11.33 9.43 -5.07
C GLN A 152 10.90 9.62 -6.54
N PRO A 153 9.62 9.96 -6.82
CA PRO A 153 9.14 10.15 -8.18
C PRO A 153 9.79 11.38 -8.81
N LYS A 154 10.37 11.19 -10.00
CA LYS A 154 11.01 12.27 -10.77
C LYS A 154 9.95 13.13 -11.47
N GLU A 155 10.33 14.36 -11.77
CA GLU A 155 9.50 15.30 -12.52
C GLU A 155 9.69 15.08 -14.02
N ILE A 156 8.58 15.06 -14.77
CA ILE A 156 8.57 14.89 -16.22
C ILE A 156 7.91 16.10 -16.92
N LYS A 157 8.18 16.23 -18.21
CA LYS A 157 7.48 17.15 -19.11
C LYS A 157 6.13 16.56 -19.54
N PRO A 158 5.11 17.38 -19.85
CA PRO A 158 3.83 16.89 -20.35
C PRO A 158 4.00 16.00 -21.57
N HIS A 159 3.18 14.95 -21.69
CA HIS A 159 3.13 14.14 -22.90
C HIS A 159 2.14 14.76 -23.89
N PRO A 160 2.40 14.79 -25.21
CA PRO A 160 1.51 15.46 -26.17
C PRO A 160 0.06 14.92 -26.19
N TYR A 161 -0.14 13.62 -25.97
CA TYR A 161 -1.50 13.03 -25.83
C TYR A 161 -2.24 13.40 -24.52
N GLY A 162 -1.61 14.14 -23.61
CA GLY A 162 -2.17 14.50 -22.31
C GLY A 162 -2.40 15.99 -22.09
N ILE A 163 -2.18 16.82 -23.13
CA ILE A 163 -2.56 18.23 -23.11
C ILE A 163 -3.97 18.39 -23.67
N GLU A 164 -4.68 19.40 -23.17
CA GLU A 164 -5.92 19.89 -23.74
C GLU A 164 -5.63 21.15 -24.57
N PHE A 165 -6.51 21.49 -25.51
CA PHE A 165 -6.25 22.57 -26.49
C PHE A 165 -5.88 23.92 -25.84
N GLY A 166 -6.60 24.32 -24.78
CA GLY A 166 -6.28 25.54 -24.03
C GLY A 166 -4.92 25.51 -23.29
N ILE A 167 -4.44 24.32 -22.92
CA ILE A 167 -3.09 24.13 -22.34
C ILE A 167 -2.04 24.28 -23.44
N LEU A 168 -2.27 23.69 -24.63
CA LEU A 168 -1.39 23.87 -25.79
C LEU A 168 -1.26 25.33 -26.19
N LEU A 169 -2.37 26.09 -26.26
CA LEU A 169 -2.35 27.53 -26.54
C LEU A 169 -1.53 28.32 -25.51
N ARG A 170 -1.70 28.04 -24.21
CA ARG A 170 -0.85 28.65 -23.16
C ARG A 170 0.62 28.28 -23.33
N MET A 171 0.95 27.02 -23.63
CA MET A 171 2.33 26.58 -23.86
C MET A 171 2.97 27.24 -25.09
N LEU A 172 2.22 27.42 -26.19
CA LEU A 172 2.66 28.13 -27.39
C LEU A 172 2.98 29.61 -27.12
N HIS A 173 2.25 30.25 -26.19
CA HIS A 173 2.53 31.61 -25.74
C HIS A 173 3.75 31.67 -24.79
N ASP A 174 3.73 30.86 -23.73
CA ASP A 174 4.66 30.94 -22.60
C ASP A 174 6.04 30.32 -22.89
N THR A 175 6.19 29.57 -24.00
CA THR A 175 7.47 28.96 -24.38
C THR A 175 8.57 29.99 -24.63
N LYS A 176 9.81 29.53 -24.43
CA LYS A 176 11.06 30.23 -24.77
C LYS A 176 11.61 29.81 -26.14
N SER A 177 11.00 28.82 -26.79
CA SER A 177 11.44 28.31 -28.10
C SER A 177 11.07 29.26 -29.23
N HIS A 178 12.04 29.58 -30.10
CA HIS A 178 11.82 30.48 -31.24
C HIS A 178 11.25 29.79 -32.49
N SER A 179 11.24 28.45 -32.52
CA SER A 179 10.69 27.65 -33.62
C SER A 179 9.70 26.58 -33.10
N LEU A 180 8.71 26.24 -33.92
CA LEU A 180 7.73 25.18 -33.64
C LEU A 180 8.39 23.81 -33.44
N SER A 181 9.40 23.49 -34.26
CA SER A 181 10.20 22.27 -34.09
C SER A 181 10.94 22.23 -32.74
N GLY A 182 11.50 23.36 -32.30
CA GLY A 182 12.16 23.52 -31.00
C GLY A 182 11.17 23.46 -29.83
N PHE A 183 9.97 24.01 -29.98
CA PHE A 183 8.89 23.90 -29.00
C PHE A 183 8.46 22.43 -28.80
N LEU A 184 8.15 21.72 -29.89
CA LEU A 184 7.67 20.34 -29.84
C LEU A 184 8.69 19.38 -29.22
N ALA A 185 9.97 19.47 -29.58
CA ALA A 185 11.02 18.64 -28.99
C ALA A 185 11.51 19.17 -27.61
N GLY A 186 11.29 20.44 -27.33
CA GLY A 186 11.79 21.13 -26.13
C GLY A 186 10.87 21.00 -24.92
N ASP A 187 9.57 21.26 -25.07
CA ASP A 187 8.67 21.41 -23.91
C ASP A 187 7.84 20.16 -23.58
N PHE A 188 7.85 19.15 -24.46
CA PHE A 188 7.16 17.87 -24.26
C PHE A 188 8.10 16.74 -23.84
N SER A 189 7.53 15.66 -23.28
CA SER A 189 8.23 14.38 -23.14
C SER A 189 8.09 13.52 -24.39
N ARG A 190 9.13 12.74 -24.70
CA ARG A 190 9.18 11.71 -25.78
C ARG A 190 9.04 12.17 -27.23
N VAL A 191 8.91 13.47 -27.50
CA VAL A 191 9.02 14.03 -28.85
C VAL A 191 10.51 14.17 -29.23
N SER A 192 10.92 13.57 -30.34
CA SER A 192 12.23 13.80 -30.95
C SER A 192 12.14 14.86 -32.05
N ALA A 193 13.28 15.38 -32.52
CA ALA A 193 13.29 16.33 -33.66
C ALA A 193 12.64 15.73 -34.93
N ALA A 194 12.76 14.42 -35.16
CA ALA A 194 12.10 13.73 -36.28
C ALA A 194 10.57 13.70 -36.12
N VAL A 195 10.07 13.33 -34.94
CA VAL A 195 8.63 13.33 -34.63
C VAL A 195 8.06 14.76 -34.66
N ALA A 196 8.81 15.76 -34.20
CA ALA A 196 8.43 17.17 -34.33
C ALA A 196 8.28 17.58 -35.81
N GLN A 197 9.18 17.14 -36.69
CA GLN A 197 9.06 17.38 -38.14
C GLN A 197 7.85 16.67 -38.76
N GLU A 198 7.54 15.44 -38.33
CA GLU A 198 6.37 14.66 -38.75
C GLU A 198 5.06 15.34 -38.35
N ILE A 199 4.95 15.81 -37.10
CA ILE A 199 3.81 16.59 -36.60
C ILE A 199 3.63 17.87 -37.43
N CYS A 200 4.71 18.63 -37.68
CA CYS A 200 4.63 19.88 -38.46
C CYS A 200 4.19 19.62 -39.92
N LYS A 201 4.73 18.58 -40.57
CA LYS A 201 4.32 18.17 -41.93
C LYS A 201 2.83 17.80 -41.97
N THR A 202 2.36 17.01 -41.00
CA THR A 202 0.94 16.62 -40.87
C THR A 202 0.04 17.83 -40.63
N ALA A 203 0.48 18.79 -39.81
CA ALA A 203 -0.22 20.06 -39.56
C ALA A 203 -0.12 21.08 -40.72
N LYS A 204 0.70 20.81 -41.75
CA LYS A 204 1.10 21.75 -42.82
C LYS A 204 1.78 23.04 -42.34
N LEU A 205 2.30 23.05 -41.11
CA LEU A 205 2.97 24.21 -40.51
C LEU A 205 4.49 24.20 -40.78
N SER A 206 5.08 25.39 -40.93
CA SER A 206 6.53 25.50 -41.16
C SER A 206 7.34 25.20 -39.89
N LEU A 207 8.45 24.48 -40.04
CA LEU A 207 9.32 24.06 -38.93
C LEU A 207 9.90 25.23 -38.10
N ASN A 208 10.01 26.39 -38.75
CA ASN A 208 10.55 27.64 -38.23
C ASN A 208 9.46 28.66 -37.87
N ALA A 209 8.17 28.29 -37.91
CA ALA A 209 7.09 29.12 -37.40
C ALA A 209 7.37 29.47 -35.93
N ARG A 210 7.13 30.73 -35.55
CA ARG A 210 7.23 31.17 -34.16
C ARG A 210 6.03 30.62 -33.38
N PRO A 211 6.22 29.88 -32.26
CA PRO A 211 5.11 29.29 -31.49
C PRO A 211 4.00 30.28 -31.13
N ARG A 212 4.36 31.53 -30.78
CA ARG A 212 3.42 32.61 -30.42
C ARG A 212 2.55 33.13 -31.57
N ASN A 213 2.87 32.76 -32.81
CA ASN A 213 2.12 33.13 -34.01
C ASN A 213 1.19 31.99 -34.48
N ILE A 214 1.03 30.93 -33.69
CA ILE A 214 0.19 29.77 -34.00
C ILE A 214 -1.09 29.89 -33.18
N HIS A 215 -2.20 30.17 -33.86
CA HIS A 215 -3.48 30.57 -33.26
C HIS A 215 -4.62 30.30 -34.25
N GLY A 216 -5.85 30.14 -33.74
CA GLY A 216 -7.01 29.77 -34.56
C GLY A 216 -6.83 28.39 -35.21
N GLU A 217 -7.17 28.30 -36.50
CA GLU A 217 -7.15 27.05 -37.28
C GLU A 217 -5.77 26.36 -37.29
N ASP A 218 -4.67 27.12 -37.35
CA ASP A 218 -3.30 26.57 -37.29
C ASP A 218 -3.04 25.80 -35.99
N ALA A 219 -3.55 26.33 -34.86
CA ALA A 219 -3.40 25.68 -33.57
C ALA A 219 -4.26 24.41 -33.47
N GLU A 220 -5.47 24.42 -34.06
CA GLU A 220 -6.31 23.23 -34.15
C GLU A 220 -5.71 22.16 -35.06
N ALA A 221 -5.14 22.55 -36.20
CA ALA A 221 -4.44 21.66 -37.12
C ALA A 221 -3.23 21.00 -36.44
N LEU A 222 -2.45 21.79 -35.69
CA LEU A 222 -1.36 21.27 -34.86
C LEU A 222 -1.85 20.29 -33.78
N TYR A 223 -2.94 20.60 -33.08
CA TYR A 223 -3.51 19.72 -32.05
C TYR A 223 -4.02 18.39 -32.63
N LYS A 224 -4.74 18.44 -33.77
CA LYS A 224 -5.21 17.26 -34.50
C LYS A 224 -4.03 16.43 -35.03
N ALA A 225 -2.99 17.06 -35.55
CA ALA A 225 -1.76 16.38 -35.99
C ALA A 225 -0.98 15.71 -34.84
N ILE A 226 -0.93 16.34 -33.66
CA ILE A 226 -0.34 15.75 -32.44
C ILE A 226 -1.08 14.48 -32.03
N GLN A 227 -2.41 14.46 -32.11
CA GLN A 227 -3.21 13.28 -31.78
C GLN A 227 -3.07 12.16 -32.82
N ALA A 228 -2.97 12.49 -34.11
CA ALA A 228 -2.82 11.52 -35.20
C ALA A 228 -1.41 10.89 -35.29
N THR A 229 -0.36 11.63 -34.93
CA THR A 229 1.03 11.15 -35.01
C THR A 229 1.30 10.10 -33.92
N LYS A 230 2.06 9.03 -34.23
CA LYS A 230 2.37 7.95 -33.29
C LYS A 230 3.59 8.27 -32.41
N ILE A 231 3.37 8.56 -31.13
CA ILE A 231 4.39 9.04 -30.19
C ILE A 231 4.73 7.96 -29.15
N MET A 232 6.01 7.86 -28.76
CA MET A 232 6.48 6.89 -27.75
C MET A 232 5.91 7.20 -26.37
N ALA A 233 5.47 6.16 -25.64
CA ALA A 233 4.89 6.29 -24.31
C ALA A 233 5.77 7.07 -23.30
N PRO A 234 5.17 7.91 -22.42
CA PRO A 234 5.87 8.67 -21.38
C PRO A 234 6.69 7.75 -20.45
N PRO A 235 7.79 8.27 -19.88
CA PRO A 235 8.62 7.48 -18.96
C PRO A 235 7.91 7.23 -17.63
N SER A 236 8.08 6.03 -17.08
CA SER A 236 7.45 5.59 -15.82
C SER A 236 8.18 6.06 -14.54
N ASN A 237 9.31 6.74 -14.66
CA ASN A 237 10.14 7.18 -13.53
C ASN A 237 9.52 8.33 -12.68
N CYS A 238 8.35 8.82 -13.09
CA CYS A 238 7.54 9.83 -12.38
C CYS A 238 6.46 9.24 -11.47
N VAL A 239 6.28 7.91 -11.46
CA VAL A 239 5.43 7.20 -10.49
C VAL A 239 6.29 6.42 -9.50
N SER A 240 5.75 6.19 -8.30
CA SER A 240 6.40 5.51 -7.18
C SER A 240 5.40 4.52 -6.56
N PRO A 241 5.23 3.33 -7.16
CA PRO A 241 4.35 2.27 -6.65
C PRO A 241 4.78 1.79 -5.25
N ILE A 242 3.85 1.17 -4.53
CA ILE A 242 4.08 0.67 -3.17
C ILE A 242 5.03 -0.54 -3.20
N GLY A 243 4.87 -1.43 -4.16
CA GLY A 243 5.61 -2.67 -4.37
C GLY A 243 4.93 -3.87 -3.70
N GLU A 244 4.93 -5.02 -4.38
CA GLU A 244 4.20 -6.24 -3.94
C GLU A 244 4.54 -6.64 -2.51
N LYS A 245 5.84 -6.68 -2.15
CA LYS A 245 6.30 -6.99 -0.79
C LYS A 245 5.75 -6.03 0.26
N ALA A 246 5.72 -4.73 -0.03
CA ALA A 246 5.20 -3.73 0.90
C ALA A 246 3.67 -3.81 1.05
N ILE A 247 2.95 -4.15 -0.02
CA ILE A 247 1.50 -4.42 0.05
C ILE A 247 1.25 -5.67 0.92
N LEU A 248 1.98 -6.77 0.70
CA LEU A 248 1.89 -7.99 1.53
C LEU A 248 2.14 -7.71 3.01
N HIS A 249 3.23 -7.01 3.33
CA HIS A 249 3.59 -6.64 4.71
C HIS A 249 2.53 -5.71 5.36
N GLY A 250 1.91 -4.83 4.58
CA GLY A 250 0.83 -3.95 5.03
C GLY A 250 -0.47 -4.70 5.32
N LEU A 251 -0.89 -5.57 4.40
CA LEU A 251 -2.09 -6.39 4.54
C LEU A 251 -1.96 -7.37 5.71
N TYR A 252 -0.90 -8.18 5.75
CA TYR A 252 -0.65 -9.20 6.78
C TYR A 252 -0.60 -8.62 8.21
N LYS A 253 -0.17 -7.37 8.38
CA LYS A 253 -0.07 -6.74 9.69
C LYS A 253 -1.42 -6.25 10.25
N GLN A 254 -2.31 -5.72 9.41
CA GLN A 254 -3.55 -5.07 9.87
C GLN A 254 -4.79 -5.98 9.69
N ILE A 255 -4.80 -6.81 8.64
CA ILE A 255 -5.95 -7.65 8.27
C ILE A 255 -5.59 -9.10 8.58
N LYS A 256 -6.38 -9.77 9.42
CA LYS A 256 -6.17 -11.17 9.78
C LYS A 256 -6.91 -12.10 8.82
N GLY A 257 -6.18 -12.95 8.09
CA GLY A 257 -6.67 -13.99 7.19
C GLY A 257 -5.63 -15.09 6.93
N ASP A 258 -6.03 -16.11 6.16
CA ASP A 258 -5.29 -17.35 5.87
C ASP A 258 -4.28 -17.17 4.72
N PHE A 259 -4.64 -16.37 3.71
CA PHE A 259 -3.94 -16.25 2.43
C PHE A 259 -3.86 -14.80 1.99
N TYR A 260 -2.67 -14.37 1.55
CA TYR A 260 -2.41 -13.02 1.03
C TYR A 260 -1.68 -13.12 -0.30
N THR A 261 -2.02 -12.25 -1.26
CA THR A 261 -1.20 -12.05 -2.47
C THR A 261 -1.23 -10.60 -2.93
N ALA A 262 -0.18 -10.16 -3.63
CA ALA A 262 -0.11 -8.83 -4.25
C ALA A 262 0.47 -8.93 -5.68
N VAL A 263 0.07 -8.01 -6.55
CA VAL A 263 0.46 -7.92 -7.97
C VAL A 263 0.65 -6.45 -8.36
N THR A 264 1.82 -6.09 -8.85
CA THR A 264 2.13 -4.77 -9.44
C THR A 264 2.10 -4.89 -10.96
N ARG A 265 1.15 -4.22 -11.62
CA ARG A 265 1.04 -4.23 -13.09
C ARG A 265 2.16 -3.40 -13.73
N PRO A 266 2.58 -3.72 -14.96
CA PRO A 266 3.47 -2.85 -15.73
C PRO A 266 2.81 -1.47 -15.96
N PRO A 267 3.61 -0.39 -16.09
CA PRO A 267 3.09 0.95 -16.29
C PRO A 267 2.32 1.06 -17.61
N SER A 268 1.09 1.54 -17.51
CA SER A 268 0.19 1.86 -18.63
C SER A 268 0.00 3.37 -18.75
N VAL A 269 -0.75 3.83 -19.76
CA VAL A 269 -0.93 5.26 -20.06
C VAL A 269 -2.40 5.54 -20.36
N TYR A 270 -2.97 6.57 -19.73
CA TYR A 270 -4.30 7.10 -20.05
C TYR A 270 -4.17 8.60 -20.33
N ARG A 271 -4.76 9.13 -21.40
CA ARG A 271 -4.65 10.56 -21.80
C ARG A 271 -3.24 11.16 -21.54
N GLY A 272 -2.20 10.54 -22.10
CA GLY A 272 -0.79 10.93 -21.95
C GLY A 272 -0.16 10.82 -20.54
N ASN A 273 -0.90 10.43 -19.51
CA ASN A 273 -0.43 10.30 -18.13
C ASN A 273 -0.05 8.83 -17.83
N PRO A 274 1.20 8.54 -17.41
CA PRO A 274 1.60 7.19 -17.01
C PRO A 274 1.02 6.83 -15.64
N PHE A 275 0.44 5.63 -15.55
CA PHE A 275 -0.11 5.07 -14.32
C PHE A 275 0.32 3.61 -14.11
N VAL A 276 0.37 3.19 -12.85
CA VAL A 276 0.58 1.80 -12.42
C VAL A 276 -0.61 1.41 -11.54
N ILE A 277 -1.15 0.22 -11.77
CA ILE A 277 -2.14 -0.40 -10.88
C ILE A 277 -1.45 -1.47 -10.05
N GLU A 278 -1.72 -1.47 -8.75
CA GLU A 278 -1.32 -2.53 -7.83
C GLU A 278 -2.58 -3.14 -7.21
N ALA A 279 -2.71 -4.45 -7.33
CA ALA A 279 -3.81 -5.21 -6.73
C ALA A 279 -3.27 -6.07 -5.58
N GLY A 280 -4.09 -6.27 -4.56
CA GLY A 280 -3.79 -7.15 -3.45
C GLY A 280 -5.07 -7.82 -2.96
N LEU A 281 -4.92 -8.98 -2.32
CA LEU A 281 -6.05 -9.74 -1.78
C LEU A 281 -5.62 -10.45 -0.51
N ALA A 282 -6.41 -10.30 0.55
CA ALA A 282 -6.36 -11.12 1.76
C ALA A 282 -7.66 -11.94 1.83
N TYR A 283 -7.57 -13.22 2.22
CA TYR A 283 -8.72 -14.13 2.29
C TYR A 283 -8.63 -15.04 3.52
N GLY A 284 -9.78 -15.36 4.12
CA GLY A 284 -9.92 -16.14 5.35
C GLY A 284 -10.24 -15.26 6.57
N LYS A 285 -10.57 -15.90 7.69
CA LYS A 285 -10.65 -15.24 9.01
C LYS A 285 -9.45 -15.68 9.82
N GLY A 286 -8.71 -14.75 10.40
CA GLY A 286 -7.58 -15.11 11.27
C GLY A 286 -8.00 -16.07 12.39
N PRO A 287 -7.08 -16.91 12.91
CA PRO A 287 -7.44 -18.05 13.76
C PRO A 287 -8.26 -17.69 15.00
N GLU A 288 -8.04 -16.50 15.58
CA GLU A 288 -8.84 -15.99 16.71
C GLU A 288 -10.28 -15.63 16.30
N GLN A 289 -10.49 -15.12 15.08
CA GLN A 289 -11.82 -14.82 14.53
C GLN A 289 -12.54 -16.06 14.00
N ALA A 290 -11.79 -17.09 13.60
CA ALA A 290 -12.35 -18.41 13.33
C ALA A 290 -12.86 -19.08 14.62
N ALA A 291 -12.12 -18.96 15.73
CA ALA A 291 -12.54 -19.47 17.04
C ALA A 291 -13.66 -18.65 17.71
N ALA A 292 -13.75 -17.34 17.43
CA ALA A 292 -14.78 -16.47 17.99
C ALA A 292 -16.18 -16.62 17.33
N ALA A 293 -16.26 -17.30 16.19
CA ALA A 293 -17.53 -17.75 15.62
C ALA A 293 -17.80 -19.17 16.13
N PRO A 294 -18.72 -19.38 17.09
CA PRO A 294 -19.20 -20.74 17.36
C PRO A 294 -19.79 -21.29 16.07
N GLU A 295 -19.39 -22.50 15.65
CA GLU A 295 -20.07 -23.20 14.56
C GLU A 295 -21.52 -23.45 15.01
N ALA A 296 -22.44 -22.60 14.55
CA ALA A 296 -23.86 -22.73 14.86
C ALA A 296 -24.29 -24.15 14.50
N PRO A 297 -24.86 -24.92 15.45
CA PRO A 297 -25.07 -26.34 15.26
C PRO A 297 -25.93 -26.55 14.02
N ALA A 298 -25.48 -27.47 13.14
CA ALA A 298 -26.13 -27.73 11.87
C ALA A 298 -27.47 -28.42 12.08
N ALA A 299 -28.50 -27.62 12.39
CA ALA A 299 -29.88 -28.05 12.42
C ALA A 299 -30.23 -28.68 11.06
N PRO A 300 -30.87 -29.87 11.04
CA PRO A 300 -31.26 -30.50 9.79
C PRO A 300 -32.33 -29.66 9.09
N LEU A 301 -31.96 -29.04 7.97
CA LEU A 301 -32.89 -28.29 7.13
C LEU A 301 -33.85 -29.23 6.41
N ALA A 302 -35.07 -28.75 6.15
CA ALA A 302 -36.05 -29.48 5.36
C ALA A 302 -35.70 -29.46 3.85
N GLU A 303 -36.18 -30.45 3.09
CA GLU A 303 -35.99 -30.50 1.64
C GLU A 303 -36.70 -29.34 0.94
N GLY A 304 -35.95 -28.29 0.61
CA GLY A 304 -36.42 -27.12 -0.14
C GLY A 304 -35.75 -25.82 0.26
N GLU A 305 -35.34 -25.67 1.52
CA GLU A 305 -34.68 -24.46 2.00
C GLU A 305 -33.20 -24.45 1.63
N GLN A 306 -32.85 -23.67 0.61
CA GLN A 306 -31.47 -23.22 0.43
C GLN A 306 -31.16 -22.21 1.54
N ARG A 307 -29.95 -22.28 2.12
CA ARG A 307 -29.48 -21.20 3.00
C ARG A 307 -29.52 -19.88 2.24
N GLU A 308 -30.20 -18.89 2.82
CA GLU A 308 -29.73 -17.52 2.69
C GLU A 308 -28.39 -17.43 3.44
N ASP A 309 -27.31 -17.81 2.74
CA ASP A 309 -25.95 -17.63 3.24
C ASP A 309 -25.72 -16.10 3.38
N ASP A 310 -25.93 -15.59 4.59
CA ASP A 310 -25.68 -14.20 5.01
C ASP A 310 -24.16 -13.93 5.02
N SER A 311 -23.63 -13.92 3.81
CA SER A 311 -22.25 -14.23 3.50
C SER A 311 -21.45 -12.95 3.40
N GLU A 312 -20.88 -12.56 4.55
CA GLU A 312 -20.00 -11.42 4.77
C GLU A 312 -19.31 -10.94 3.49
N LEU A 313 -19.82 -9.83 2.92
CA LEU A 313 -19.38 -9.34 1.62
C LEU A 313 -17.94 -8.80 1.68
N ALA A 314 -17.17 -9.07 0.64
CA ALA A 314 -15.78 -8.64 0.52
C ALA A 314 -15.59 -7.15 0.79
N ARG A 315 -14.63 -6.81 1.65
CA ARG A 315 -14.24 -5.42 1.93
C ARG A 315 -13.33 -4.91 0.80
N VAL A 316 -13.75 -3.88 0.08
CA VAL A 316 -12.91 -3.24 -0.96
C VAL A 316 -12.18 -2.03 -0.38
N ILE A 317 -10.85 -2.09 -0.35
CA ILE A 317 -9.98 -0.96 0.07
C ILE A 317 -9.33 -0.35 -1.18
N ARG A 318 -9.50 0.96 -1.34
CA ARG A 318 -9.13 1.71 -2.55
C ARG A 318 -8.10 2.77 -2.21
N TYR A 319 -7.06 2.92 -3.03
CA TYR A 319 -6.04 3.94 -2.86
C TYR A 319 -5.75 4.71 -4.15
N ALA A 320 -5.54 6.02 -4.02
CA ALA A 320 -4.95 6.86 -5.06
C ALA A 320 -3.66 7.48 -4.53
N ASN A 321 -2.53 7.29 -5.20
CA ASN A 321 -1.22 7.83 -4.82
C ASN A 321 -0.83 7.64 -3.34
N ARG A 322 -1.07 6.44 -2.78
CA ARG A 322 -0.87 6.07 -1.36
C ARG A 322 -1.75 6.82 -0.35
N VAL A 323 -2.88 7.37 -0.80
CA VAL A 323 -3.95 7.95 0.04
C VAL A 323 -5.17 7.01 -0.06
N PRO A 324 -5.75 6.55 1.06
CA PRO A 324 -6.98 5.75 1.04
C PRO A 324 -8.19 6.59 0.63
N LEU A 325 -9.14 5.96 -0.04
CA LEU A 325 -10.40 6.55 -0.46
C LEU A 325 -11.54 5.87 0.30
N LEU A 326 -12.23 6.60 1.18
CA LEU A 326 -13.23 6.01 2.08
C LEU A 326 -14.65 6.15 1.53
N TYR A 327 -15.00 7.33 1.04
CA TYR A 327 -16.36 7.69 0.65
C TYR A 327 -16.65 7.40 -0.84
N GLN A 328 -17.92 7.52 -1.26
CA GLN A 328 -18.35 7.42 -2.67
C GLN A 328 -17.89 6.14 -3.40
N GLN A 329 -17.82 5.01 -2.69
CA GLN A 329 -17.24 3.75 -3.21
C GLN A 329 -17.89 3.28 -4.51
N SER A 330 -19.23 3.31 -4.61
CA SER A 330 -20.01 2.88 -5.78
C SER A 330 -19.74 3.67 -7.07
N ALA A 331 -19.36 4.95 -6.97
CA ALA A 331 -19.03 5.77 -8.13
C ALA A 331 -17.68 5.38 -8.76
N CYS A 332 -16.77 4.84 -7.95
CA CYS A 332 -15.37 4.63 -8.27
C CYS A 332 -15.14 3.47 -9.26
N ALA A 333 -14.32 3.71 -10.29
CA ALA A 333 -13.90 2.71 -11.29
C ALA A 333 -13.40 1.41 -10.65
N THR A 334 -12.64 1.52 -9.56
CA THR A 334 -12.15 0.40 -8.74
C THR A 334 -13.25 -0.53 -8.24
N PHE A 335 -14.34 0.01 -7.70
CA PHE A 335 -15.44 -0.79 -7.14
C PHE A 335 -16.18 -1.53 -8.25
N LYS A 336 -16.45 -0.83 -9.36
CA LYS A 336 -17.05 -1.40 -10.58
C LYS A 336 -16.19 -2.53 -11.16
N ALA A 337 -14.87 -2.35 -11.22
CA ALA A 337 -13.94 -3.38 -11.69
C ALA A 337 -13.87 -4.62 -10.78
N VAL A 338 -14.03 -4.46 -9.45
CA VAL A 338 -14.16 -5.60 -8.52
C VAL A 338 -15.49 -6.34 -8.75
N LEU A 339 -16.59 -5.61 -8.88
CA LEU A 339 -17.93 -6.18 -9.13
C LEU A 339 -18.02 -6.92 -10.47
N GLU A 340 -17.40 -6.38 -11.52
CA GLU A 340 -17.33 -6.96 -12.86
C GLU A 340 -16.28 -8.06 -13.05
N THR A 341 -15.50 -8.36 -12.01
CA THR A 341 -14.58 -9.51 -12.00
C THR A 341 -15.38 -10.77 -11.64
N ALA A 342 -15.27 -11.83 -12.45
CA ALA A 342 -16.06 -13.04 -12.30
C ALA A 342 -15.47 -13.97 -11.23
N TRP A 343 -15.65 -13.64 -9.95
CA TRP A 343 -15.02 -14.34 -8.82
C TRP A 343 -15.41 -15.81 -8.70
N ARG A 344 -16.58 -16.20 -9.23
CA ARG A 344 -17.02 -17.60 -9.38
C ARG A 344 -15.98 -18.48 -10.07
N ASN A 345 -15.27 -17.95 -11.07
CA ASN A 345 -14.23 -18.68 -11.82
C ASN A 345 -12.97 -18.97 -10.99
N TYR A 346 -12.86 -18.38 -9.80
CA TYR A 346 -11.75 -18.56 -8.85
C TYR A 346 -12.15 -19.34 -7.58
N GLY A 347 -13.35 -19.95 -7.55
CA GLY A 347 -13.84 -20.71 -6.39
C GLY A 347 -14.46 -19.85 -5.29
N ILE A 348 -14.93 -18.65 -5.63
CA ILE A 348 -15.55 -17.70 -4.69
C ILE A 348 -17.04 -17.50 -5.06
N ALA A 349 -17.92 -17.62 -4.08
CA ALA A 349 -19.35 -17.30 -4.24
C ALA A 349 -19.54 -15.80 -4.55
N GLN A 350 -20.49 -15.47 -5.43
CA GLN A 350 -20.83 -14.09 -5.77
C GLN A 350 -22.25 -14.02 -6.31
N SER A 351 -23.12 -13.23 -5.68
CA SER A 351 -24.49 -12.98 -6.16
C SER A 351 -24.49 -11.99 -7.32
N LYS A 352 -25.52 -12.04 -8.18
CA LYS A 352 -25.57 -11.21 -9.41
C LYS A 352 -25.65 -9.72 -9.04
N GLY A 353 -24.63 -8.95 -9.42
CA GLY A 353 -24.53 -7.53 -9.07
C GLY A 353 -23.98 -7.24 -7.66
N ALA A 354 -23.61 -8.27 -6.91
CA ALA A 354 -22.97 -8.12 -5.60
C ALA A 354 -21.42 -8.17 -5.71
N LEU A 355 -20.76 -7.73 -4.64
CA LEU A 355 -19.36 -8.06 -4.39
C LEU A 355 -19.21 -9.58 -4.16
N PRO A 356 -18.00 -10.16 -4.31
CA PRO A 356 -17.74 -11.53 -3.89
C PRO A 356 -18.09 -11.72 -2.40
N GLY A 357 -18.69 -12.87 -2.09
CA GLY A 357 -19.10 -13.25 -0.74
C GLY A 357 -18.02 -14.06 -0.01
N GLY A 358 -17.96 -13.89 1.30
CA GLY A 358 -17.02 -14.56 2.19
C GLY A 358 -15.87 -13.64 2.66
N PRO A 359 -15.18 -14.04 3.75
CA PRO A 359 -14.21 -13.21 4.44
C PRO A 359 -12.98 -12.94 3.57
N MET A 360 -12.97 -11.78 2.92
CA MET A 360 -11.85 -11.32 2.11
C MET A 360 -11.77 -9.80 2.06
N VAL A 361 -10.56 -9.30 1.84
CA VAL A 361 -10.28 -7.89 1.61
C VAL A 361 -9.57 -7.74 0.28
N VAL A 362 -10.16 -6.94 -0.62
CA VAL A 362 -9.61 -6.63 -1.94
C VAL A 362 -8.97 -5.25 -1.88
N PHE A 363 -7.65 -5.20 -2.04
CA PHE A 363 -6.84 -3.99 -2.11
C PHE A 363 -6.63 -3.60 -3.57
N VAL A 364 -6.84 -2.32 -3.91
CA VAL A 364 -6.40 -1.77 -5.21
C VAL A 364 -5.83 -0.37 -5.01
N HIS A 365 -4.66 -0.13 -5.58
CA HIS A 365 -3.98 1.16 -5.61
C HIS A 365 -3.73 1.62 -7.05
N MET A 366 -4.07 2.88 -7.36
CA MET A 366 -3.63 3.57 -8.56
C MET A 366 -2.52 4.56 -8.22
N ALA A 367 -1.32 4.33 -8.77
CA ALA A 367 -0.17 5.23 -8.72
C ALA A 367 -0.06 5.99 -10.04
N SER A 368 -0.19 7.31 -10.05
CA SER A 368 -0.10 8.12 -11.27
C SER A 368 0.34 9.56 -10.99
N VAL A 369 0.82 10.25 -12.03
CA VAL A 369 1.20 11.67 -11.96
C VAL A 369 -0.02 12.55 -11.72
N TRP A 370 -1.01 12.43 -12.59
CA TRP A 370 -2.36 12.91 -12.38
C TRP A 370 -3.28 11.71 -12.11
N VAL A 371 -4.31 11.88 -11.29
CA VAL A 371 -5.32 10.84 -11.03
C VAL A 371 -6.66 11.47 -11.37
N PRO A 372 -7.49 10.83 -12.22
CA PRO A 372 -8.75 11.42 -12.63
C PRO A 372 -9.78 11.14 -11.54
N PHE A 373 -10.10 12.16 -10.74
CA PHE A 373 -11.13 12.06 -9.73
C PHE A 373 -12.49 12.50 -10.29
N THR A 374 -13.58 11.93 -9.77
CA THR A 374 -14.95 12.33 -10.15
C THR A 374 -15.39 13.67 -9.55
N SER A 375 -14.67 14.17 -8.54
CA SER A 375 -14.98 15.38 -7.79
C SER A 375 -13.73 15.98 -7.15
N GLU A 376 -13.79 17.26 -6.79
CA GLU A 376 -12.74 18.01 -6.10
C GLU A 376 -12.40 17.40 -4.73
N SER A 377 -13.33 16.65 -4.13
CA SER A 377 -13.16 15.91 -2.87
C SER A 377 -12.22 14.70 -3.00
N LYS A 378 -12.00 14.17 -4.21
CA LYS A 378 -11.05 13.09 -4.54
C LYS A 378 -11.39 11.69 -3.99
N GLU A 379 -12.63 11.47 -3.57
CA GLU A 379 -13.07 10.20 -2.95
C GLU A 379 -13.34 9.06 -3.93
N ALA A 380 -13.45 9.33 -5.24
CA ALA A 380 -13.64 8.31 -6.26
C ALA A 380 -12.81 8.58 -7.52
N ILE A 381 -12.22 7.52 -8.07
CA ILE A 381 -11.49 7.52 -9.34
C ILE A 381 -12.52 7.39 -10.47
N ALA A 382 -12.42 8.27 -11.46
CA ALA A 382 -13.31 8.34 -12.61
C ALA A 382 -13.15 7.15 -13.56
N ASP A 383 -14.21 6.88 -14.31
CA ASP A 383 -14.47 5.60 -14.97
C ASP A 383 -13.98 5.59 -16.42
N TYR A 384 -12.66 5.43 -16.59
CA TYR A 384 -11.99 5.32 -17.89
C TYR A 384 -11.68 3.85 -18.21
N ASP A 385 -11.94 3.43 -19.45
CA ASP A 385 -11.77 2.04 -19.88
C ASP A 385 -10.34 1.52 -19.75
N GLU A 386 -9.33 2.34 -20.03
CA GLU A 386 -7.91 1.92 -19.90
C GLU A 386 -7.54 1.62 -18.45
N ILE A 387 -8.02 2.45 -17.52
CA ILE A 387 -7.81 2.29 -16.07
C ILE A 387 -8.57 1.07 -15.56
N ARG A 388 -9.87 0.98 -15.90
CA ARG A 388 -10.76 -0.13 -15.52
C ARG A 388 -10.22 -1.47 -16.02
N LYS A 389 -9.72 -1.54 -17.26
CA LYS A 389 -9.13 -2.74 -17.88
C LYS A 389 -7.90 -3.22 -17.10
N GLU A 390 -6.96 -2.34 -16.76
CA GLU A 390 -5.76 -2.74 -16.01
C GLU A 390 -6.07 -3.10 -14.55
N ILE A 391 -7.06 -2.47 -13.91
CA ILE A 391 -7.58 -2.93 -12.60
C ILE A 391 -8.14 -4.36 -12.73
N LYS A 392 -8.96 -4.63 -13.76
CA LYS A 392 -9.52 -5.96 -14.00
C LYS A 392 -8.43 -7.01 -14.24
N LEU A 393 -7.39 -6.68 -15.01
CA LEU A 393 -6.26 -7.59 -15.26
C LEU A 393 -5.42 -7.86 -14.01
N GLY A 394 -5.23 -6.87 -13.13
CA GLY A 394 -4.59 -7.06 -11.82
C GLY A 394 -5.42 -7.96 -10.88
N LEU A 395 -6.72 -7.69 -10.77
CA LEU A 395 -7.65 -8.49 -9.96
C LEU A 395 -7.76 -9.94 -10.44
N GLN A 396 -7.78 -10.18 -11.77
CA GLN A 396 -7.76 -11.52 -12.34
C GLN A 396 -6.50 -12.31 -11.97
N GLU A 397 -5.35 -11.66 -11.84
CA GLU A 397 -4.10 -12.32 -11.46
C GLU A 397 -4.10 -12.73 -9.98
N CYS A 398 -4.54 -11.83 -9.08
CA CYS A 398 -4.80 -12.19 -7.68
C CYS A 398 -5.84 -13.32 -7.57
N GLY A 399 -6.90 -13.28 -8.39
CA GLY A 399 -7.93 -14.31 -8.47
C GLY A 399 -7.39 -15.68 -8.91
N ARG A 400 -6.49 -15.74 -9.90
CA ARG A 400 -5.82 -17.00 -10.30
C ARG A 400 -5.06 -17.61 -9.13
N ARG A 401 -4.28 -16.81 -8.39
CA ARG A 401 -3.49 -17.26 -7.23
C ARG A 401 -4.39 -17.77 -6.10
N LEU A 402 -5.43 -17.00 -5.72
CA LEU A 402 -6.44 -17.43 -4.75
C LEU A 402 -7.15 -18.73 -5.17
N GLY A 403 -7.54 -18.85 -6.43
CA GLY A 403 -8.22 -20.03 -6.95
C GLY A 403 -7.35 -21.29 -6.98
N MET A 404 -6.01 -21.17 -6.99
CA MET A 404 -5.12 -22.32 -6.78
C MET A 404 -5.11 -22.76 -5.31
N PHE A 405 -5.01 -21.81 -4.37
CA PHE A 405 -5.09 -22.09 -2.93
C PHE A 405 -6.42 -22.75 -2.54
N LEU A 406 -7.55 -22.20 -2.98
CA LEU A 406 -8.88 -22.72 -2.67
C LEU A 406 -9.10 -24.14 -3.19
N ARG A 407 -8.75 -24.42 -4.45
CA ARG A 407 -8.89 -25.78 -5.04
C ARG A 407 -7.97 -26.81 -4.38
N ARG A 408 -6.79 -26.41 -3.87
CA ARG A 408 -5.92 -27.30 -3.07
C ARG A 408 -6.58 -27.64 -1.72
N ARG A 409 -7.12 -26.63 -1.02
CA ARG A 409 -7.84 -26.80 0.26
C ARG A 409 -9.11 -27.64 0.11
N GLU A 410 -9.88 -27.42 -0.95
CA GLU A 410 -11.08 -28.20 -1.28
C GLU A 410 -10.75 -29.66 -1.62
N ARG A 411 -9.72 -29.90 -2.43
CA ARG A 411 -9.24 -31.26 -2.74
C ARG A 411 -8.84 -32.02 -1.47
N ALA A 412 -8.16 -31.36 -0.53
CA ALA A 412 -7.81 -31.97 0.75
C ALA A 412 -9.05 -32.30 1.60
N LYS A 413 -10.01 -31.37 1.72
CA LYS A 413 -11.30 -31.63 2.40
C LYS A 413 -12.02 -32.84 1.81
N SER A 414 -11.97 -33.02 0.49
CA SER A 414 -12.59 -34.15 -0.20
C SER A 414 -11.87 -35.49 0.07
N GLU A 415 -10.54 -35.55 0.03
CA GLU A 415 -9.81 -36.79 0.34
C GLU A 415 -9.85 -37.15 1.84
N PHE A 416 -9.94 -36.17 2.74
CA PHE A 416 -10.16 -36.41 4.18
C PHE A 416 -11.58 -36.94 4.47
N ARG A 417 -12.63 -36.31 3.92
CA ARG A 417 -14.00 -36.84 3.99
C ARG A 417 -14.06 -38.29 3.48
N ARG A 418 -13.36 -38.56 2.37
CA ARG A 418 -13.22 -39.89 1.79
C ARG A 418 -12.48 -40.87 2.70
N ARG A 419 -11.48 -40.41 3.47
CA ARG A 419 -10.80 -41.25 4.47
C ARG A 419 -11.73 -41.60 5.63
N ASN A 420 -12.43 -40.64 6.21
CA ASN A 420 -13.37 -40.91 7.31
C ASN A 420 -14.47 -41.89 6.84
N ILE A 421 -14.96 -41.72 5.61
CA ILE A 421 -15.85 -42.68 4.94
C ILE A 421 -15.20 -44.06 4.82
N PHE A 422 -13.96 -44.16 4.35
CA PHE A 422 -13.25 -45.44 4.28
C PHE A 422 -13.04 -46.07 5.66
N GLU A 423 -12.71 -45.31 6.70
CA GLU A 423 -12.47 -45.83 8.04
C GLU A 423 -13.74 -46.46 8.63
N LEU A 424 -14.90 -45.80 8.48
CA LEU A 424 -16.21 -46.35 8.83
C LEU A 424 -16.53 -47.64 8.05
N TYR A 425 -16.40 -47.63 6.71
CA TYR A 425 -16.72 -48.81 5.90
C TYR A 425 -15.69 -49.96 6.01
N ILE A 426 -14.46 -49.70 6.45
CA ILE A 426 -13.44 -50.75 6.64
C ILE A 426 -13.86 -51.71 7.74
N GLU A 427 -14.49 -51.24 8.82
CA GLU A 427 -14.92 -52.12 9.91
C GLU A 427 -16.02 -53.08 9.44
N GLU A 428 -17.08 -52.55 8.82
CA GLU A 428 -18.16 -53.33 8.19
C GLU A 428 -17.64 -54.34 7.15
N VAL A 429 -16.68 -53.95 6.29
CA VAL A 429 -16.10 -54.86 5.29
C VAL A 429 -15.27 -55.97 5.95
N VAL A 430 -14.56 -55.68 7.05
CA VAL A 430 -13.81 -56.70 7.81
C VAL A 430 -14.77 -57.66 8.54
N GLU A 431 -15.84 -57.15 9.15
CA GLU A 431 -16.94 -57.95 9.75
C GLU A 431 -17.55 -58.92 8.71
N ALA A 432 -17.99 -58.38 7.57
CA ALA A 432 -18.60 -59.16 6.49
C ALA A 432 -17.66 -60.22 5.91
N CYS A 433 -16.39 -59.88 5.67
CA CYS A 433 -15.39 -60.83 5.18
C CYS A 433 -15.07 -61.94 6.21
N ALA A 434 -15.05 -61.62 7.51
CA ALA A 434 -14.86 -62.61 8.56
C ALA A 434 -16.07 -63.57 8.68
N ARG A 435 -17.30 -63.06 8.54
CA ARG A 435 -18.53 -63.86 8.48
C ARG A 435 -18.54 -64.80 7.26
N LEU A 436 -18.22 -64.28 6.07
CA LEU A 436 -18.16 -65.06 4.82
C LEU A 436 -17.09 -66.17 4.84
N LYS A 437 -15.98 -66.01 5.57
CA LYS A 437 -14.96 -67.05 5.74
C LYS A 437 -15.07 -67.85 7.06
N GLY A 438 -16.23 -67.82 7.71
CA GLY A 438 -16.50 -68.64 8.90
C GLY A 438 -15.50 -68.43 10.03
N GLY A 439 -15.09 -67.18 10.29
CA GLY A 439 -14.15 -66.82 11.35
C GLY A 439 -12.67 -67.12 11.07
N LYS A 440 -12.32 -67.87 10.00
CA LYS A 440 -10.92 -68.24 9.68
C LYS A 440 -10.07 -67.10 9.10
N LEU A 441 -10.51 -65.84 9.21
CA LEU A 441 -9.82 -64.66 8.68
C LEU A 441 -9.33 -63.77 9.82
N ALA A 442 -8.05 -63.41 9.80
CA ALA A 442 -7.46 -62.52 10.80
C ALA A 442 -7.95 -61.07 10.61
N LYS A 443 -9.05 -60.71 11.29
CA LYS A 443 -9.70 -59.38 11.23
C LYS A 443 -8.69 -58.22 11.27
N GLU A 444 -7.84 -58.19 12.29
CA GLU A 444 -6.82 -57.13 12.46
C GLU A 444 -5.87 -56.99 11.26
N LYS A 445 -5.35 -58.09 10.72
CA LYS A 445 -4.43 -58.04 9.57
C LYS A 445 -5.12 -57.46 8.33
N LEU A 446 -6.39 -57.76 8.11
CA LEU A 446 -7.16 -57.14 7.02
C LEU A 446 -7.44 -55.66 7.30
N LYS A 447 -7.83 -55.31 8.53
CA LYS A 447 -8.08 -53.92 8.97
C LYS A 447 -6.85 -53.05 8.74
N THR A 448 -5.67 -53.46 9.22
CA THR A 448 -4.42 -52.71 9.01
C THR A 448 -4.00 -52.62 7.54
N GLN A 449 -4.28 -53.64 6.72
CA GLN A 449 -4.01 -53.61 5.28
C GLN A 449 -4.92 -52.61 4.56
N LEU A 450 -6.24 -52.65 4.83
CA LEU A 450 -7.20 -51.73 4.23
C LEU A 450 -6.97 -50.28 4.69
N GLN A 451 -6.66 -50.06 5.97
CA GLN A 451 -6.24 -48.74 6.48
C GLN A 451 -5.01 -48.23 5.73
N LYS A 452 -3.92 -49.02 5.61
CA LYS A 452 -2.73 -48.62 4.85
C LYS A 452 -3.03 -48.29 3.38
N ILE A 453 -3.98 -48.99 2.75
CA ILE A 453 -4.45 -48.67 1.39
C ILE A 453 -5.24 -47.36 1.38
N ALA A 454 -6.14 -47.13 2.33
CA ALA A 454 -6.91 -45.90 2.46
C ALA A 454 -6.00 -44.69 2.68
N THR A 455 -5.07 -44.76 3.65
CA THR A 455 -4.05 -43.71 3.90
C THR A 455 -3.23 -43.43 2.64
N LYS A 456 -2.69 -44.47 1.98
CA LYS A 456 -1.89 -44.29 0.75
C LYS A 456 -2.67 -43.67 -0.41
N ARG A 457 -3.99 -43.92 -0.50
CA ARG A 457 -4.85 -43.43 -1.60
C ARG A 457 -5.48 -42.06 -1.32
N THR A 458 -5.63 -41.68 -0.05
CA THR A 458 -6.17 -40.39 0.43
C THR A 458 -5.07 -39.44 0.93
N GLY A 459 -3.87 -39.54 0.36
CA GLY A 459 -2.71 -38.68 0.64
C GLY A 459 -2.00 -38.88 1.99
N GLY A 460 -2.68 -39.47 2.97
CA GLY A 460 -2.16 -39.67 4.33
C GLY A 460 -1.92 -38.34 5.04
N VAL A 461 -0.82 -38.27 5.79
CA VAL A 461 -0.44 -37.09 6.58
C VAL A 461 -0.46 -35.81 5.73
N ARG A 462 -0.02 -35.85 4.47
CA ARG A 462 -0.09 -34.72 3.50
C ARG A 462 -1.46 -34.13 3.24
N THR A 463 -2.53 -34.87 3.46
CA THR A 463 -3.90 -34.35 3.33
C THR A 463 -4.38 -33.73 4.63
N ASP A 464 -3.91 -34.25 5.76
CA ASP A 464 -4.20 -33.73 7.10
C ASP A 464 -3.36 -32.46 7.34
N GLU A 465 -2.12 -32.41 6.82
CA GLU A 465 -1.27 -31.23 6.67
C GLU A 465 -2.02 -30.12 5.90
N ILE A 466 -2.49 -30.37 4.67
CA ILE A 466 -3.25 -29.36 3.89
C ILE A 466 -4.57 -28.92 4.58
N LEU A 467 -5.03 -29.64 5.61
CA LEU A 467 -6.17 -29.27 6.46
C LEU A 467 -5.80 -28.69 7.84
N GLY A 468 -4.55 -28.87 8.28
CA GLY A 468 -4.14 -28.85 9.68
C GLY A 468 -2.80 -28.17 9.98
N ARG A 469 -1.85 -28.11 9.02
CA ARG A 469 -0.78 -27.10 8.75
C ARG A 469 0.27 -27.63 7.75
N ASP A 470 1.16 -26.78 7.25
CA ASP A 470 2.30 -27.19 6.38
C ASP A 470 1.94 -27.54 4.91
N GLY A 471 0.77 -27.08 4.48
CA GLY A 471 0.18 -27.36 3.16
C GLY A 471 0.45 -26.33 2.06
N GLY A 472 1.39 -25.40 2.21
CA GLY A 472 1.61 -24.33 1.25
C GLY A 472 2.18 -24.77 -0.11
N PRO A 473 2.10 -23.89 -1.13
CA PRO A 473 2.90 -24.01 -2.34
C PRO A 473 4.23 -23.30 -2.14
N GLU A 474 5.29 -24.06 -1.86
CA GLU A 474 6.65 -23.61 -2.20
C GLU A 474 6.64 -23.13 -3.67
N GLY A 475 7.03 -21.89 -3.90
CA GLY A 475 7.15 -21.34 -5.25
C GLY A 475 5.94 -20.61 -5.84
N LEU A 476 4.91 -20.22 -5.07
CA LEU A 476 4.08 -19.08 -5.50
C LEU A 476 4.80 -17.76 -5.19
N PRO A 477 5.22 -16.97 -6.21
CA PRO A 477 5.86 -15.69 -5.97
C PRO A 477 4.84 -14.68 -5.42
N HIS A 478 5.25 -13.96 -4.37
CA HIS A 478 4.51 -12.85 -3.78
C HIS A 478 3.10 -13.24 -3.27
N SER A 479 3.07 -14.34 -2.50
CA SER A 479 2.01 -14.67 -1.56
C SER A 479 2.57 -15.02 -0.18
N ILE A 480 1.77 -14.80 0.86
CA ILE A 480 1.99 -15.28 2.24
C ILE A 480 0.83 -16.19 2.60
N ILE A 481 1.11 -17.32 3.27
CA ILE A 481 0.10 -18.22 3.82
C ILE A 481 0.30 -18.34 5.33
N VAL A 482 -0.77 -18.23 6.12
CA VAL A 482 -0.68 -18.26 7.59
C VAL A 482 -1.10 -19.62 8.10
N THR A 483 -0.12 -20.36 8.61
CA THR A 483 -0.29 -21.71 9.16
C THR A 483 -0.24 -21.64 10.70
N PRO A 484 -0.95 -22.51 11.43
CA PRO A 484 -0.34 -23.03 13.25
C PRO A 484 1.12 -23.33 13.54
N GLU A 485 2.01 -23.24 12.57
CA GLU A 485 3.46 -23.31 12.82
C GLU A 485 4.16 -21.98 12.46
N GLY A 486 3.64 -21.24 11.47
CA GLY A 486 4.08 -19.88 11.16
C GLY A 486 3.52 -19.31 9.85
N PRO A 487 3.90 -18.09 9.47
CA PRO A 487 3.60 -17.55 8.14
C PRO A 487 4.61 -18.08 7.10
N GLU A 488 4.15 -18.93 6.19
CA GLU A 488 4.92 -19.41 5.03
C GLU A 488 5.06 -18.33 3.95
N GLY A 489 6.28 -18.14 3.43
CA GLY A 489 6.62 -17.19 2.36
C GLY A 489 7.56 -16.07 2.82
N GLU A 490 7.65 -14.99 2.05
CA GLU A 490 8.37 -13.76 2.46
C GLU A 490 7.55 -12.97 3.49
N ALA A 491 7.32 -13.56 4.67
CA ALA A 491 6.61 -12.91 5.75
C ALA A 491 7.53 -12.00 6.58
N PRO A 492 7.08 -10.81 7.02
CA PRO A 492 7.85 -9.99 7.93
C PRO A 492 7.96 -10.64 9.31
N VAL A 493 9.16 -10.63 9.88
CA VAL A 493 9.34 -10.73 11.33
C VAL A 493 8.61 -9.55 11.96
N LEU A 494 7.47 -9.81 12.61
CA LEU A 494 6.67 -8.78 13.27
C LEU A 494 7.38 -8.31 14.55
N PRO A 495 7.73 -7.02 14.69
CA PRO A 495 8.36 -6.51 15.91
C PRO A 495 7.35 -6.56 17.06
N GLY A 496 7.52 -7.54 17.94
CA GLY A 496 6.65 -7.82 19.09
C GLY A 496 6.48 -9.30 19.40
N ALA A 497 6.57 -10.18 18.40
CA ALA A 497 6.38 -11.62 18.55
C ALA A 497 7.71 -12.37 18.81
N ALA A 498 8.36 -12.08 19.94
CA ALA A 498 9.40 -12.97 20.46
C ALA A 498 8.72 -14.14 21.20
N PRO A 499 8.99 -15.41 20.85
CA PRO A 499 8.56 -16.53 21.68
C PRO A 499 9.23 -16.41 23.07
N SER A 500 8.52 -16.78 24.13
CA SER A 500 9.05 -16.72 25.50
C SER A 500 10.16 -17.76 25.69
N ALA A 501 11.40 -17.37 25.39
CA ALA A 501 12.57 -18.18 25.63
C ALA A 501 12.65 -18.52 27.13
N VAL A 502 12.71 -19.82 27.44
CA VAL A 502 12.80 -20.34 28.81
C VAL A 502 14.02 -19.73 29.51
N ALA A 503 13.85 -19.31 30.76
CA ALA A 503 14.92 -18.70 31.54
C ALA A 503 16.13 -19.65 31.63
N PRO A 504 17.35 -19.21 31.29
CA PRO A 504 18.56 -20.00 31.53
C PRO A 504 18.71 -20.28 33.03
N ALA A 505 19.01 -21.53 33.38
CA ALA A 505 19.19 -21.93 34.77
C ALA A 505 20.42 -21.24 35.40
N GLU A 506 20.28 -20.96 36.69
CA GLU A 506 21.32 -20.34 37.52
C GLU A 506 22.53 -21.28 37.70
N ALA A 507 23.74 -20.74 37.58
CA ALA A 507 25.00 -21.46 37.83
C ALA A 507 25.74 -20.81 39.01
N PRO A 508 26.30 -21.60 39.95
CA PRO A 508 26.67 -21.09 41.27
C PRO A 508 27.92 -20.19 41.26
N ALA A 509 27.95 -19.24 42.19
CA ALA A 509 29.11 -18.40 42.44
C ALA A 509 30.23 -19.19 43.17
N PRO A 510 31.51 -18.97 42.85
CA PRO A 510 32.63 -19.52 43.61
C PRO A 510 32.82 -18.76 44.94
N GLU A 511 33.04 -19.50 46.02
CA GLU A 511 33.22 -18.93 47.36
C GLU A 511 34.58 -18.23 47.53
N THR A 512 34.66 -17.31 48.49
CA THR A 512 35.90 -16.62 48.86
C THR A 512 36.60 -17.29 50.02
N GLU A 513 37.90 -17.58 49.89
CA GLU A 513 38.77 -17.86 51.04
C GLU A 513 39.91 -16.83 51.12
N LYS A 514 40.32 -16.47 52.34
CA LYS A 514 41.32 -15.42 52.62
C LYS A 514 42.32 -15.87 53.70
N ALA A 515 43.60 -15.92 53.37
CA ALA A 515 44.71 -15.81 54.32
C ALA A 515 45.98 -15.23 53.65
N ALA A 516 46.89 -14.67 54.45
CA ALA A 516 48.17 -14.05 54.04
C ALA A 516 49.16 -14.14 55.24
N PRO A 517 50.30 -13.41 55.36
CA PRO A 517 51.12 -12.63 54.40
C PRO A 517 52.66 -12.91 54.47
N GLY A 518 53.51 -12.37 53.57
CA GLY A 518 54.99 -12.54 53.73
C GLY A 518 56.02 -11.81 52.81
N ARG A 519 56.49 -10.62 53.24
CA ARG A 519 57.87 -10.02 53.10
C ARG A 519 58.68 -9.95 51.76
N ARG A 520 58.77 -8.70 51.22
CA ARG A 520 59.99 -7.83 51.01
C ARG A 520 61.07 -8.05 49.90
N LYS A 521 61.32 -6.93 49.17
CA LYS A 521 62.56 -6.44 48.45
C LYS A 521 62.92 -7.07 47.07
N GLY A 522 63.53 -6.37 46.09
CA GLY A 522 64.06 -4.98 46.08
C GLY A 522 64.47 -4.37 44.69
N LYS A 523 65.11 -3.18 44.72
CA LYS A 523 65.29 -2.14 43.66
C LYS A 523 66.19 -2.43 42.44
N THR A 524 65.89 -1.78 41.29
CA THR A 524 66.73 -0.86 40.44
C THR A 524 65.86 -0.31 39.28
N LYS A 525 65.79 0.99 38.86
CA LYS A 525 66.74 1.95 38.20
C LYS A 525 67.42 1.40 36.93
N ALA A 526 67.46 2.05 35.75
CA ALA A 526 66.98 3.37 35.25
C ALA A 526 66.53 3.23 33.75
N ALA A 527 66.41 4.18 32.79
CA ALA A 527 66.78 5.60 32.64
C ALA A 527 65.80 6.37 31.68
N ARG A 528 66.23 7.39 30.90
CA ARG A 528 65.36 8.31 30.11
C ARG A 528 66.06 9.11 28.98
N ALA A 529 65.60 8.99 27.73
CA ALA A 529 65.75 9.93 26.57
C ALA A 529 64.82 9.43 25.41
N THR A 530 64.16 10.15 24.48
CA THR A 530 64.32 11.42 23.73
C THR A 530 65.53 11.44 22.75
N LYS A 531 65.46 11.91 21.50
CA LYS A 531 64.53 12.85 20.81
C LYS A 531 64.73 12.78 19.26
N ALA A 532 63.75 13.24 18.47
CA ALA A 532 63.82 13.62 17.03
C ALA A 532 64.24 12.51 16.01
N ALA A 533 63.59 12.25 14.87
CA ALA A 533 62.89 13.06 13.85
C ALA A 533 63.79 13.69 12.76
N ARG A 534 63.65 13.22 11.52
CA ARG A 534 63.85 14.01 10.29
C ARG A 534 63.07 13.40 9.12
N SER A 535 62.92 14.16 8.04
CA SER A 535 62.02 13.86 6.91
C SER A 535 62.67 14.13 5.55
N ALA A 536 61.96 13.66 4.51
CA ALA A 536 61.73 14.30 3.21
C ALA A 536 62.45 13.75 1.95
N LYS A 537 61.68 13.86 0.85
CA LYS A 537 62.03 13.67 -0.57
C LYS A 537 62.22 12.21 -1.03
N THR A 538 61.98 11.92 -2.31
CA THR A 538 61.43 12.80 -3.38
C THR A 538 59.91 12.90 -3.33
#